data_AF-A0A2P9HHI2-F1
#
_entry.id   AF-A0A2P9HHI2-F1
#
_cell.length_a   1.000
_cell.length_b   1.000
_cell.length_c   1.000
_cell.angle_alpha   90.00
_cell.angle_beta   90.00
_cell.angle_gamma   90.00
#
_symmetry.space_group_name_H-M   'P 1'
#
loop_
_entity.id
_entity.type
_entity.pdbx_description
1 polymer ?
#
loop_
_entity_poly.entity_id
_entity_poly.type
_entity_poly.pdbx_seq_one_letter_code
_entity_poly.pdbx_strand_id
1 'polypeptide(L)' 'MTAGTRLPDYPEDCRRKEAHAPLVEGQEKLSILKREREALDRQNARTDRCAGFYDGLKVGFE' A
#
# COMPACT_ATOMS: atom_id res chain seq x y z
N MET A 1 -12.01 33.76 -10.57
CA MET A 1 -12.23 32.30 -10.70
C MET A 1 -10.85 31.66 -10.65
N THR A 2 -10.50 31.01 -9.54
CA THR A 2 -9.27 30.21 -9.47
C THR A 2 -9.47 28.96 -10.32
N ALA A 3 -8.80 28.90 -11.46
CA ALA A 3 -8.71 27.68 -12.26
C ALA A 3 -7.85 26.69 -11.47
N GLY A 4 -8.51 25.75 -10.76
CA GLY A 4 -7.85 24.64 -10.11
C GLY A 4 -8.01 23.38 -10.95
N THR A 5 -6.90 22.71 -11.27
CA THR A 5 -6.95 21.40 -11.91
C THR A 5 -7.62 20.39 -10.99
N ARG A 6 -8.68 19.73 -11.46
CA ARG A 6 -9.30 18.62 -10.73
C ARG A 6 -8.44 17.37 -10.91
N LEU A 7 -7.79 16.96 -9.84
CA LEU A 7 -7.09 15.68 -9.78
C LEU A 7 -8.12 14.56 -9.55
N PRO A 8 -7.90 13.35 -10.11
CA PRO A 8 -8.69 12.19 -9.74
C PRO A 8 -8.42 11.83 -8.27
N ASP A 9 -9.42 11.20 -7.67
CA ASP A 9 -9.31 10.73 -6.29
C ASP A 9 -8.21 9.67 -6.15
N TYR A 10 -7.47 9.75 -5.05
CA TYR A 10 -6.47 8.73 -4.72
C TYR A 10 -7.19 7.41 -4.42
N PRO A 11 -6.76 6.27 -4.99
CA PRO A 11 -7.44 5.00 -4.77
C PRO A 11 -7.58 4.68 -3.29
N GLU A 12 -8.78 4.27 -2.86
CA GLU A 12 -9.09 4.06 -1.45
C GLU A 12 -8.19 2.97 -0.83
N ASP A 13 -7.87 1.93 -1.60
CA ASP A 13 -7.00 0.85 -1.15
C ASP A 13 -5.61 1.36 -0.76
N CYS A 14 -5.11 2.40 -1.41
CA CYS A 14 -3.81 2.99 -1.12
C CYS A 14 -3.69 3.65 0.26
N ARG A 15 -4.81 3.90 0.95
CA ARG A 15 -4.81 4.36 2.35
C ARG A 15 -4.76 3.21 3.35
N ARG A 16 -5.02 1.97 2.91
CA ARG A 16 -5.09 0.80 3.78
C ARG A 16 -3.69 0.33 4.15
N LYS A 17 -3.54 -0.12 5.40
CA LYS A 17 -2.33 -0.78 5.90
C LYS A 17 -2.58 -2.28 6.06
N GLU A 18 -1.59 -3.08 5.72
CA GLU A 18 -1.59 -4.50 6.03
C GLU A 18 -1.41 -4.72 7.54
N ALA A 19 -2.16 -5.67 8.10
CA ALA A 19 -2.00 -6.05 9.49
C ALA A 19 -0.75 -6.92 9.66
N HIS A 20 -0.05 -6.73 10.77
CA HIS A 20 0.99 -7.65 11.23
C HIS A 20 0.40 -9.04 11.53
N ALA A 21 1.24 -10.06 11.48
CA ALA A 21 0.89 -11.39 11.91
C ALA A 21 0.57 -11.38 13.42
N PRO A 22 -0.52 -12.03 13.85
CA PRO A 22 -0.86 -12.09 15.26
C PRO A 22 0.22 -12.86 16.04
N LEU A 23 0.60 -12.33 17.20
CA LEU A 23 1.44 -13.02 18.18
C LEU A 23 0.54 -13.83 19.10
N VAL A 24 0.70 -15.15 19.09
CA VAL A 24 -0.03 -16.07 19.96
C VAL A 24 0.97 -16.75 20.89
N GLU A 25 0.68 -16.74 22.19
CA GLU A 25 1.53 -17.39 23.17
C GLU A 25 1.69 -18.89 22.88
N GLY A 26 2.91 -19.40 23.00
CA GLY A 26 3.25 -20.79 22.66
C GLY A 26 3.35 -21.09 21.16
N GLN A 27 3.04 -20.14 20.27
CA GLN A 27 3.22 -20.33 18.84
C GLN A 27 4.71 -20.24 18.43
N GLU A 28 5.10 -21.08 17.48
CA GLU A 28 6.44 -21.11 16.91
C GLU A 28 6.76 -19.80 16.14
N LYS A 29 7.95 -19.23 16.39
CA LYS A 29 8.35 -17.89 15.93
C LYS A 29 8.64 -17.79 14.43
N LEU A 30 9.22 -18.82 13.81
CA LEU A 30 9.47 -18.85 12.36
C LEU A 30 8.16 -18.83 11.56
N SER A 31 7.11 -19.48 12.06
CA SER A 31 5.77 -19.44 11.46
C SER A 31 5.18 -18.02 11.45
N ILE A 32 5.43 -17.25 12.52
CA ILE A 32 5.06 -15.84 12.61
C ILE A 32 5.90 -15.02 11.61
N LEU A 33 7.22 -15.22 11.58
CA LEU A 33 8.11 -14.52 10.65
C LEU A 33 7.72 -14.75 9.18
N LYS A 34 7.32 -15.97 8.82
CA LYS A 34 6.81 -16.28 7.48
C LYS A 34 5.56 -15.48 7.15
N ARG A 35 4.59 -15.42 8.08
CA ARG A 35 3.35 -14.64 7.90
C ARG A 35 3.62 -13.14 7.81
N GLU A 36 4.59 -12.62 8.58
CA GLU A 36 5.04 -11.23 8.48
C GLU A 36 5.63 -10.91 7.11
N ARG A 37 6.43 -11.83 6.53
CA ARG A 37 6.95 -11.65 5.16
C ARG A 37 5.83 -11.57 4.15
N GLU A 38 4.84 -12.46 4.23
CA GLU A 38 3.68 -12.44 3.33
C GLU A 38 2.86 -11.14 3.49
N ALA A 39 2.72 -10.62 4.70
CA ALA A 39 2.07 -9.33 4.95
C ALA A 39 2.87 -8.17 4.34
N LEU A 40 4.19 -8.16 4.52
CA LEU A 40 5.07 -7.15 3.93
C LEU A 40 5.01 -7.18 2.40
N ASP A 41 5.00 -8.37 1.79
CA ASP A 41 4.89 -8.51 0.33
C ASP A 41 3.58 -7.89 -0.19
N ARG A 42 2.45 -8.12 0.49
CA ARG A 42 1.16 -7.50 0.14
C ARG A 42 1.19 -5.98 0.30
N GLN A 43 1.81 -5.49 1.37
CA GLN A 43 1.96 -4.06 1.61
C GLN A 43 2.84 -3.41 0.55
N ASN A 44 3.98 -4.01 0.19
CA ASN A 44 4.89 -3.49 -0.83
C ASN A 44 4.22 -3.49 -2.21
N ALA A 45 3.56 -4.58 -2.59
CA ALA A 45 2.79 -4.64 -3.84
C ALA A 45 1.70 -3.57 -3.91
N ARG A 46 1.10 -3.20 -2.76
CA ARG A 46 0.17 -2.07 -2.69
C ARG A 46 0.89 -0.74 -2.87
N THR A 47 1.97 -0.51 -2.14
CA THR A 47 2.82 0.68 -2.26
C THR A 47 3.24 0.93 -3.71
N ASP A 48 3.72 -0.09 -4.41
CA ASP A 48 4.19 0.02 -5.80
C ASP A 48 3.05 0.42 -6.76
N ARG A 49 1.88 -0.23 -6.67
CA ARG A 49 0.72 0.15 -7.49
C ARG A 49 0.27 1.59 -7.20
N CYS A 50 0.29 1.98 -5.93
CA CYS A 50 -0.12 3.29 -5.48
C CYS A 50 0.86 4.41 -5.85
N ALA A 51 2.15 4.09 -5.98
CA ALA A 51 3.15 4.97 -6.57
C ALA A 51 2.87 5.18 -8.07
N GLY A 52 2.55 4.09 -8.79
CA GLY A 52 2.21 4.13 -10.22
C GLY A 52 1.02 5.05 -10.56
N PHE A 53 0.08 5.26 -9.62
CA PHE A 53 -0.98 6.27 -9.79
C PHE A 53 -0.41 7.68 -9.94
N TYR A 54 0.56 8.07 -9.09
CA TYR A 54 1.18 9.39 -9.17
C TYR A 54 2.11 9.52 -10.38
N ASP A 55 2.82 8.45 -10.74
CA ASP A 55 3.63 8.43 -11.98
C ASP A 55 2.74 8.68 -13.21
N GLY A 56 1.58 8.01 -13.28
CA GLY A 56 0.61 8.22 -14.35
C GLY A 56 0.01 9.64 -14.35
N LEU A 57 -0.27 10.21 -13.17
CA LEU A 57 -0.71 11.60 -13.07
C LEU A 57 0.34 12.56 -13.63
N LYS A 58 1.60 12.37 -13.24
CA LYS A 58 2.71 13.22 -13.68
C LYS A 58 2.84 13.26 -15.21
N VAL A 59 2.70 12.11 -15.88
CA VAL A 59 2.71 12.05 -17.35
C VAL A 59 1.60 12.90 -17.97
N GLY A 60 0.43 13.00 -17.33
CA GLY A 60 -0.66 13.86 -17.80
C GLY A 60 -0.43 15.36 -17.60
N PHE A 61 0.62 15.75 -16.86
CA PHE A 61 0.99 17.14 -16.58
C PHE A 61 2.25 17.62 -17.32
N GLU A 62 2.98 16.72 -17.99
CA GLU A 62 4.13 17.02 -18.86
C GLU A 62 3.69 17.17 -20.31
#